data_AF-A0A8T4NAB7-F1
#
_entry.id   AF-A0A8T4NAB7-F1
#
_cell.length_a   1.000
_cell.length_b   1.000
_cell.length_c   1.000
_cell.angle_alpha   90.00
_cell.angle_beta   90.00
_cell.angle_gamma   90.00
#
_symmetry.space_group_name_H-M   'P 1'
#
loop_
_entity.id
_entity.type
_entity.pdbx_description
1 polymer ?
#
loop_
_entity_poly.entity_id
_entity_poly.type
_entity_poly.pdbx_seq_one_letter_code
_entity_poly.pdbx_strand_id
1 'polypeptide(L)'
;MANKITALVIAAHPDDETIWMGGTILKRKDWNWTIISLCRASDKDREPKFRKVCKYYNAKSIILDLEDDKLEPIDIKEIVNLLKSNLKVFDYNYIFTHGENGEYRHIRHKEVHQAVKQMIIDRVLLCKKLYFFNYEKGLNVPYPNLIAPKPILNSDFVVNLTEEQLNLKKMIVRDIYGYPNEKGFELMSCNKIETFNVDKF
;
A
#
# COMPACT_ATOMS: atom_id res chain seq x y z
N MET A 1 7.54 -25.55 -15.59
CA MET A 1 7.50 -24.07 -15.50
C MET A 1 7.74 -23.71 -14.05
N ALA A 2 8.73 -22.87 -13.74
CA ALA A 2 8.92 -22.45 -12.35
C ALA A 2 7.67 -21.71 -11.85
N ASN A 3 7.15 -22.06 -10.67
CA ASN A 3 6.02 -21.36 -10.09
C ASN A 3 6.41 -19.89 -9.90
N LYS A 4 5.71 -18.98 -10.58
CA LYS A 4 5.90 -17.53 -10.42
C LYS A 4 5.63 -17.14 -8.96
N ILE A 5 6.44 -16.22 -8.46
CA ILE A 5 6.28 -15.66 -7.11
C ILE A 5 4.91 -14.97 -7.01
N THR A 6 4.14 -15.28 -5.97
CA THR A 6 2.88 -14.59 -5.65
C THR A 6 3.09 -13.57 -4.55
N ALA A 7 2.57 -12.35 -4.76
CA ALA A 7 2.66 -11.29 -3.78
C ALA A 7 1.33 -10.55 -3.63
N LEU A 8 1.02 -10.16 -2.39
CA LEU A 8 -0.18 -9.42 -2.02
C LEU A 8 0.22 -8.07 -1.42
N VAL A 9 -0.39 -6.99 -1.88
CA VAL A 9 -0.34 -5.67 -1.25
C VAL A 9 -1.70 -5.38 -0.66
N ILE A 10 -1.76 -5.10 0.64
CA ILE A 10 -2.99 -4.70 1.36
C ILE A 10 -2.82 -3.26 1.81
N ALA A 11 -3.59 -2.35 1.22
CA ALA A 11 -3.55 -0.93 1.51
C ALA A 11 -4.92 -0.42 1.95
N ALA A 12 -4.94 0.68 2.71
CA ALA A 12 -6.19 1.34 3.10
C ALA A 12 -6.84 1.99 1.88
N HIS A 13 -6.16 2.93 1.21
CA HIS A 13 -6.74 3.73 0.14
C HIS A 13 -6.18 3.35 -1.22
N PRO A 14 -6.87 3.73 -2.32
CA PRO A 14 -6.20 3.89 -3.60
C PRO A 14 -4.97 4.77 -3.44
N ASP A 15 -3.97 4.66 -4.31
CA ASP A 15 -2.69 5.38 -4.31
C ASP A 15 -1.64 4.96 -3.27
N ASP A 16 -2.05 4.45 -2.10
CA ASP A 16 -1.13 3.95 -1.08
C ASP A 16 -0.16 2.88 -1.66
N GLU A 17 -0.66 1.97 -2.50
CA GLU A 17 0.18 0.92 -3.10
C GLU A 17 1.30 1.53 -3.96
N THR A 18 1.02 2.66 -4.63
CA THR A 18 2.00 3.36 -5.44
C THR A 18 2.89 4.23 -4.57
N ILE A 19 2.34 5.04 -3.67
CA ILE A 19 3.10 5.98 -2.83
C ILE A 19 4.16 5.24 -2.02
N TRP A 20 3.77 4.15 -1.35
CA TRP A 20 4.65 3.41 -0.45
C TRP A 20 5.59 2.45 -1.18
N MET A 21 5.12 1.80 -2.26
CA MET A 21 5.89 0.71 -2.86
C MET A 21 5.79 0.56 -4.39
N GLY A 22 5.30 1.57 -5.10
CA GLY A 22 5.11 1.51 -6.55
C GLY A 22 6.40 1.20 -7.32
N GLY A 23 7.55 1.65 -6.83
CA GLY A 23 8.85 1.33 -7.39
C GLY A 23 9.21 -0.15 -7.22
N THR A 24 8.93 -0.75 -6.08
CA THR A 24 9.11 -2.17 -5.80
C THR A 24 8.26 -3.02 -6.75
N ILE A 25 6.99 -2.65 -6.97
CA ILE A 25 6.11 -3.32 -7.93
C ILE A 25 6.70 -3.22 -9.35
N LEU A 26 7.13 -2.02 -9.76
CA LEU A 26 7.75 -1.77 -11.08
C LEU A 26 9.06 -2.56 -11.30
N LYS A 27 9.80 -2.87 -10.23
CA LYS A 27 11.05 -3.64 -10.26
C LYS A 27 10.84 -5.15 -10.27
N ARG A 28 9.60 -5.63 -10.09
CA ARG A 28 9.25 -7.05 -9.92
C ARG A 28 8.06 -7.41 -10.83
N LYS A 29 8.15 -7.03 -12.11
CA LYS A 29 7.11 -7.29 -13.12
C LYS A 29 6.93 -8.78 -13.43
N ASP A 30 7.90 -9.61 -13.05
CA ASP A 30 7.89 -11.05 -13.19
C ASP A 30 7.05 -11.76 -12.10
N TRP A 31 6.64 -11.04 -11.05
CA TRP A 31 5.79 -11.57 -9.97
C TRP A 31 4.30 -11.46 -10.33
N ASN A 32 3.51 -12.34 -9.74
CA ASN A 32 2.05 -12.32 -9.81
C ASN A 32 1.49 -11.49 -8.64
N TRP A 33 1.19 -10.23 -8.91
CA TRP A 33 0.68 -9.28 -7.92
C TRP A 33 -0.85 -9.36 -7.76
N THR A 34 -1.30 -9.39 -6.50
CA THR A 34 -2.65 -8.97 -6.12
C THR A 34 -2.53 -7.71 -5.27
N ILE A 35 -3.32 -6.70 -5.56
CA ILE A 35 -3.35 -5.43 -4.83
C ILE A 35 -4.78 -5.21 -4.36
N ILE A 36 -4.94 -4.98 -3.06
CA ILE A 36 -6.22 -4.60 -2.47
C ILE A 36 -6.14 -3.21 -1.84
N SER A 37 -7.10 -2.37 -2.17
CA SER A 37 -7.45 -1.17 -1.40
C SER A 37 -8.74 -1.46 -0.63
N LEU A 38 -8.75 -1.14 0.67
CA LEU A 38 -9.90 -1.45 1.53
C LEU A 38 -10.99 -0.39 1.51
N CYS A 39 -10.68 0.83 1.08
CA CYS A 39 -11.61 1.96 1.03
C CYS A 39 -11.93 2.37 -0.43
N ARG A 40 -13.01 3.15 -0.60
CA ARG A 40 -13.31 3.93 -1.81
C ARG A 40 -13.72 3.12 -3.06
N ALA A 41 -14.30 1.93 -2.94
CA ALA A 41 -14.84 1.20 -4.11
C ALA A 41 -16.06 1.89 -4.75
N SER A 42 -16.88 2.60 -3.97
CA SER A 42 -18.01 3.37 -4.49
C SER A 42 -17.63 4.79 -4.92
N ASP A 43 -16.36 5.18 -4.77
CA ASP A 43 -15.86 6.49 -5.18
C ASP A 43 -15.74 6.56 -6.71
N LYS A 44 -16.59 7.39 -7.33
CA LYS A 44 -16.68 7.53 -8.79
C LYS A 44 -15.43 8.15 -9.43
N ASP A 45 -14.58 8.82 -8.65
CA ASP A 45 -13.30 9.34 -9.12
C ASP A 45 -12.15 8.36 -8.84
N ARG A 46 -12.07 7.85 -7.60
CA ARG A 46 -10.88 7.08 -7.16
C ARG A 46 -10.91 5.60 -7.58
N GLU A 47 -12.06 4.94 -7.62
CA GLU A 47 -12.13 3.52 -8.02
C GLU A 47 -11.60 3.27 -9.44
N PRO A 48 -12.02 4.03 -10.47
CA PRO A 48 -11.56 3.77 -11.83
C PRO A 48 -10.06 4.02 -11.99
N LYS A 49 -9.50 4.98 -11.24
CA LYS A 49 -8.07 5.29 -11.22
C LYS A 49 -7.27 4.16 -10.60
N PHE A 50 -7.70 3.62 -9.45
CA PHE A 50 -7.10 2.45 -8.82
C PHE A 50 -7.05 1.26 -9.78
N ARG A 51 -8.17 0.95 -10.44
CA ARG A 51 -8.24 -0.13 -11.44
C ARG A 51 -7.28 0.09 -12.59
N LYS A 52 -7.17 1.33 -13.09
CA LYS A 52 -6.25 1.70 -14.17
C LYS A 52 -4.79 1.52 -13.74
N VAL A 53 -4.42 1.90 -12.51
CA VAL A 53 -3.08 1.70 -11.97
C VAL A 53 -2.75 0.22 -11.77
N CYS A 54 -3.65 -0.57 -11.17
CA CYS A 54 -3.43 -2.00 -11.05
C CYS A 54 -3.29 -2.69 -12.42
N LYS A 55 -4.07 -2.27 -13.42
CA LYS A 55 -3.90 -2.75 -14.81
C LYS A 55 -2.54 -2.36 -15.37
N TYR A 56 -2.07 -1.14 -15.12
CA TYR A 56 -0.73 -0.69 -15.52
C TYR A 56 0.38 -1.55 -14.89
N TYR A 57 0.21 -1.98 -13.64
CA TYR A 57 1.10 -2.92 -12.97
C TYR A 57 0.96 -4.39 -13.40
N ASN A 58 -0.01 -4.71 -14.27
CA ASN A 58 -0.39 -6.08 -14.58
C ASN A 58 -0.74 -6.90 -13.30
N ALA A 59 -1.39 -6.23 -12.34
CA ALA A 59 -1.80 -6.79 -11.07
C ALA A 59 -3.31 -7.07 -11.04
N LYS A 60 -3.70 -8.11 -10.30
CA LYS A 60 -5.11 -8.33 -9.94
C LYS A 60 -5.53 -7.26 -8.93
N SER A 61 -6.59 -6.53 -9.23
CA SER A 61 -7.14 -5.50 -8.35
C SER A 61 -8.33 -6.00 -7.53
N ILE A 62 -8.38 -5.61 -6.26
CA ILE A 62 -9.55 -5.68 -5.38
C ILE A 62 -9.70 -4.30 -4.74
N ILE A 63 -10.91 -3.76 -4.73
CA ILE A 63 -11.21 -2.50 -4.03
C ILE A 63 -12.53 -2.67 -3.31
N LEU A 64 -12.60 -2.20 -2.06
CA LEU A 64 -13.74 -2.38 -1.16
C LEU A 64 -14.21 -1.03 -0.56
N ASP A 65 -15.32 -1.04 0.17
CA ASP A 65 -15.88 0.14 0.84
C ASP A 65 -15.85 -0.01 2.37
N LEU A 66 -14.64 -0.02 2.94
CA LEU A 66 -14.45 0.25 4.35
C LEU A 66 -14.71 1.74 4.64
N GLU A 67 -15.31 2.04 5.80
CA GLU A 67 -15.63 3.40 6.22
C GLU A 67 -14.35 4.27 6.35
N ASP A 68 -14.32 5.39 5.64
CA ASP A 68 -13.15 6.27 5.49
C ASP A 68 -13.49 7.77 5.52
N ASP A 69 -14.73 8.13 5.89
CA ASP A 69 -15.18 9.53 5.86
C ASP A 69 -15.22 10.15 7.27
N LYS A 70 -15.68 9.39 8.27
CA LYS A 70 -15.78 9.82 9.68
C LYS A 70 -14.46 9.64 10.42
N LEU A 71 -13.63 8.69 9.96
CA LEU A 71 -12.32 8.36 10.57
C LEU A 71 -12.41 8.00 12.06
N GLU A 72 -13.56 7.49 12.50
CA GLU A 72 -13.74 6.92 13.83
C GLU A 72 -13.18 5.49 13.88
N PRO A 73 -12.69 5.00 15.02
CA PRO A 73 -12.14 3.65 15.13
C PRO A 73 -13.11 2.56 14.63
N ILE A 74 -12.61 1.64 13.82
CA ILE A 74 -13.36 0.47 13.33
C ILE A 74 -12.90 -0.77 14.06
N ASP A 75 -13.83 -1.68 14.37
CA ASP A 75 -13.48 -2.99 14.94
C ASP A 75 -12.61 -3.77 13.94
N ILE A 76 -11.43 -4.19 14.36
CA ILE A 76 -10.50 -4.99 13.57
C ILE A 76 -11.16 -6.26 13.01
N LYS A 77 -12.13 -6.84 13.72
CA LYS A 77 -12.90 -7.98 13.23
C LYS A 77 -13.67 -7.67 11.95
N GLU A 78 -14.16 -6.45 11.79
CA GLU A 78 -14.86 -6.00 10.58
C GLU A 78 -13.90 -6.04 9.39
N ILE A 79 -12.71 -5.47 9.53
CA ILE A 79 -11.67 -5.45 8.49
C ILE A 79 -11.21 -6.88 8.15
N VAL A 80 -11.01 -7.73 9.16
CA VAL A 80 -10.66 -9.14 8.98
C VAL A 80 -11.75 -9.89 8.20
N ASN A 81 -13.03 -9.71 8.57
CA ASN A 81 -14.15 -10.33 7.87
C ASN A 81 -14.24 -9.84 6.42
N LEU A 82 -14.07 -8.53 6.20
CA LEU A 82 -14.05 -7.92 4.88
C LEU A 82 -12.95 -8.53 4.00
N LEU A 83 -11.74 -8.71 4.52
CA LEU A 83 -10.64 -9.38 3.84
C LEU A 83 -10.96 -10.86 3.54
N LYS A 84 -11.50 -11.60 4.51
CA LYS A 84 -11.87 -13.02 4.35
C LYS A 84 -12.94 -13.24 3.28
N SER A 85 -13.90 -12.32 3.17
CA SER A 85 -14.97 -12.42 2.18
C SER A 85 -14.53 -12.11 0.75
N ASN A 86 -13.42 -11.38 0.56
CA ASN A 86 -13.03 -10.84 -0.75
C ASN A 86 -11.71 -11.41 -1.30
N LEU A 87 -10.83 -11.91 -0.43
CA LEU A 87 -9.64 -12.64 -0.87
C LEU A 87 -10.01 -14.05 -1.35
N LYS A 88 -9.44 -14.45 -2.49
CA LYS A 88 -9.63 -15.80 -3.07
C LYS A 88 -8.46 -16.74 -2.77
N VAL A 89 -7.34 -16.19 -2.35
CA VAL A 89 -6.09 -16.89 -2.05
C VAL A 89 -5.63 -16.35 -0.71
N PHE A 90 -5.14 -17.24 0.14
CA PHE A 90 -4.71 -16.93 1.51
C PHE A 90 -3.29 -17.41 1.80
N ASP A 91 -2.54 -17.82 0.76
CA ASP A 91 -1.14 -18.21 0.86
C ASP A 91 -0.33 -17.50 -0.23
N TYR A 92 0.61 -16.66 0.19
CA TYR A 92 1.45 -15.84 -0.68
C TYR A 92 2.92 -16.02 -0.35
N ASN A 93 3.82 -15.80 -1.31
CA ASN A 93 5.23 -15.74 -0.95
C ASN A 93 5.52 -14.48 -0.13
N TYR A 94 4.94 -13.35 -0.53
CA TYR A 94 5.19 -12.06 0.09
C TYR A 94 3.90 -11.28 0.31
N ILE A 95 3.78 -10.66 1.49
CA ILE A 95 2.68 -9.75 1.80
C ILE A 95 3.28 -8.41 2.20
N PHE A 96 2.71 -7.33 1.68
CA PHE A 96 3.07 -5.95 2.00
C PHE A 96 1.83 -5.23 2.54
N THR A 97 1.98 -4.49 3.63
CA THR A 97 0.89 -3.69 4.23
C THR A 97 1.45 -2.52 5.04
N HIS A 98 0.57 -1.69 5.60
CA HIS A 98 0.91 -0.55 6.43
C HIS A 98 1.74 -0.92 7.67
N GLY A 99 2.56 0.01 8.13
CA GLY A 99 3.30 -0.06 9.38
C GLY A 99 2.43 0.25 10.60
N GLU A 100 2.90 -0.19 11.77
CA GLU A 100 2.21 0.00 13.06
C GLU A 100 1.94 1.48 13.37
N ASN A 101 2.82 2.38 12.90
CA ASN A 101 2.68 3.80 13.09
C ASN A 101 1.69 4.47 12.12
N GLY A 102 1.20 3.76 11.09
CA GLY A 102 0.36 4.29 10.02
C GLY A 102 1.05 5.36 9.17
N GLU A 103 2.37 5.23 8.99
CA GLU A 103 3.29 6.12 8.24
C GLU A 103 3.25 7.58 8.71
N TYR A 104 2.23 8.35 8.31
CA TYR A 104 1.97 9.72 8.76
C TYR A 104 0.94 9.79 9.91
N ARG A 105 0.63 8.64 10.53
CA ARG A 105 -0.31 8.40 11.64
C ARG A 105 -1.78 8.31 11.23
N HIS A 106 -2.07 7.92 9.98
CA HIS A 106 -3.44 7.73 9.53
C HIS A 106 -4.12 6.57 10.27
N ILE A 107 -5.35 6.77 10.74
CA ILE A 107 -6.05 5.77 11.56
C ILE A 107 -6.36 4.49 10.75
N ARG A 108 -6.86 4.62 9.52
CA ARG A 108 -7.11 3.46 8.65
C ARG A 108 -5.86 2.64 8.39
N HIS A 109 -4.69 3.27 8.26
CA HIS A 109 -3.44 2.54 8.02
C HIS A 109 -3.09 1.65 9.22
N LYS A 110 -3.27 2.18 10.44
CA LYS A 110 -3.02 1.43 11.68
C LYS A 110 -3.95 0.25 11.85
N GLU A 111 -5.23 0.41 11.54
CA GLU A 111 -6.20 -0.68 11.67
C GLU A 111 -6.00 -1.74 10.60
N VAL A 112 -5.64 -1.36 9.37
CA VAL A 112 -5.24 -2.31 8.33
C VAL A 112 -3.99 -3.08 8.75
N HIS A 113 -2.99 -2.41 9.33
CA HIS A 113 -1.83 -3.07 9.93
C HIS A 113 -2.26 -4.11 10.98
N GLN A 114 -3.10 -3.71 11.93
CA GLN A 114 -3.60 -4.58 13.02
C GLN A 114 -4.38 -5.77 12.48
N ALA A 115 -5.28 -5.57 11.52
CA ALA A 115 -6.08 -6.62 10.90
C ALA A 115 -5.21 -7.65 10.17
N VAL A 116 -4.24 -7.19 9.36
CA VAL A 116 -3.33 -8.10 8.65
C VAL A 116 -2.46 -8.87 9.64
N LYS A 117 -1.90 -8.19 10.66
CA LYS A 117 -1.10 -8.85 11.69
C LYS A 117 -1.91 -9.92 12.44
N GLN A 118 -3.16 -9.62 12.79
CA GLN A 118 -4.08 -10.58 13.42
C GLN A 118 -4.31 -11.81 12.53
N MET A 119 -4.57 -11.62 11.23
CA MET A 119 -4.79 -12.73 10.29
C MET A 119 -3.55 -13.64 10.12
N ILE A 120 -2.34 -13.06 10.20
CA ILE A 120 -1.08 -13.82 10.16
C ILE A 120 -0.89 -14.65 11.44
N ILE A 121 -1.10 -14.04 12.62
CA ILE A 121 -1.00 -14.71 13.93
C ILE A 121 -1.99 -15.87 14.02
N ASP A 122 -3.23 -15.64 13.58
CA ASP A 122 -4.30 -16.64 13.58
C ASP A 122 -4.14 -17.69 12.49
N ARG A 123 -3.08 -17.60 11.66
CA ARG A 123 -2.81 -18.48 10.52
C ARG A 123 -3.95 -18.55 9.50
N VAL A 124 -4.76 -17.50 9.42
CA VAL A 124 -5.82 -17.33 8.41
C VAL A 124 -5.20 -16.86 7.09
N LEU A 125 -4.21 -15.97 7.16
CA LEU A 125 -3.41 -15.52 6.04
C LEU A 125 -1.99 -16.03 6.23
N LEU A 126 -1.43 -16.68 5.20
CA LEU A 126 -0.12 -17.30 5.24
C LEU A 126 0.82 -16.56 4.30
N CYS A 127 2.07 -16.40 4.75
CA CYS A 127 3.13 -15.93 3.88
C CYS A 127 4.52 -16.42 4.27
N LYS A 128 5.47 -16.37 3.33
CA LYS A 128 6.89 -16.62 3.66
C LYS A 128 7.55 -15.41 4.32
N LYS A 129 7.17 -14.19 3.92
CA LYS A 129 7.60 -12.94 4.56
C LYS A 129 6.48 -11.90 4.52
N LEU A 130 6.28 -11.22 5.65
CA LEU A 130 5.44 -10.03 5.77
C LEU A 130 6.34 -8.80 5.85
N TYR A 131 5.98 -7.80 5.06
CA TYR A 131 6.65 -6.51 4.99
C TYR A 131 5.68 -5.42 5.42
N PHE A 132 6.13 -4.57 6.32
CA PHE A 132 5.42 -3.37 6.72
C PHE A 132 6.09 -2.15 6.13
N PHE A 133 5.33 -1.25 5.51
CA PHE A 133 5.86 0.06 5.11
C PHE A 133 6.50 0.74 6.32
N ASN A 134 7.73 1.22 6.18
CA ASN A 134 8.46 1.84 7.28
C ASN A 134 8.83 3.29 6.94
N TYR A 135 7.91 4.19 7.25
CA TYR A 135 8.00 5.62 6.99
C TYR A 135 7.70 6.39 8.26
N GLU A 136 8.22 7.61 8.35
CA GLU A 136 7.90 8.57 9.41
C GLU A 136 7.45 9.90 8.82
N LYS A 137 6.90 10.77 9.68
CA LYS A 137 6.57 12.15 9.31
C LYS A 137 7.81 12.86 8.73
N GLY A 138 7.67 13.44 7.55
CA GLY A 138 8.72 14.18 6.86
C GLY A 138 8.39 15.66 6.73
N LEU A 139 8.24 16.12 5.49
CA LEU A 139 8.18 17.54 5.13
C LEU A 139 6.75 18.08 5.16
N ASN A 140 6.59 19.33 5.58
CA ASN A 140 5.32 20.04 5.43
C ASN A 140 4.97 20.19 3.95
N VAL A 141 3.68 20.02 3.63
CA VAL A 141 3.13 20.29 2.30
C VAL A 141 2.23 21.53 2.33
N PRO A 142 1.85 22.11 1.18
CA PRO A 142 0.96 23.28 1.09
C PRO A 142 -0.47 23.06 1.59
N TYR A 143 -0.76 21.90 2.18
CA TYR A 143 -2.04 21.55 2.77
C TYR A 143 -1.89 21.55 4.29
N PRO A 144 -2.65 22.39 5.02
CA PRO A 144 -2.60 22.42 6.48
C PRO A 144 -2.82 21.02 7.07
N ASN A 145 -2.00 20.65 8.07
CA ASN A 145 -2.06 19.39 8.81
C ASN A 145 -1.65 18.12 8.03
N LEU A 146 -1.26 18.23 6.76
CA LEU A 146 -0.64 17.12 6.03
C LEU A 146 0.88 17.25 6.02
N ILE A 147 1.56 16.11 6.18
CA ILE A 147 3.01 16.02 6.18
C ILE A 147 3.38 14.90 5.22
N ALA A 148 4.19 15.22 4.21
CA ALA A 148 4.75 14.22 3.32
C ALA A 148 5.68 13.29 4.11
N PRO A 149 5.41 11.99 4.13
CA PRO A 149 6.18 10.97 4.82
C PRO A 149 7.54 10.77 4.14
N LYS A 150 8.55 10.42 4.95
CA LYS A 150 9.89 10.06 4.48
C LYS A 150 10.27 8.63 4.93
N PRO A 151 11.05 7.90 4.12
CA PRO A 151 11.47 6.54 4.46
C PRO A 151 12.42 6.55 5.67
N ILE A 152 12.30 5.55 6.55
CA ILE A 152 13.24 5.33 7.65
C ILE A 152 14.39 4.48 7.13
N LEU A 153 15.60 5.05 7.00
CA LEU A 153 16.72 4.37 6.32
C LEU A 153 17.29 3.17 7.09
N ASN A 154 17.13 3.12 8.41
CA ASN A 154 17.49 1.96 9.24
C ASN A 154 16.35 0.92 9.27
N SER A 155 15.99 0.42 8.09
CA SER A 155 14.94 -0.59 7.90
C SER A 155 15.52 -1.95 7.54
N ASP A 156 14.81 -3.02 7.86
CA ASP A 156 15.22 -4.40 7.54
C ASP A 156 15.37 -4.66 6.03
N PHE A 157 14.55 -3.98 5.22
CA PHE A 157 14.60 -4.09 3.76
C PHE A 157 14.46 -2.72 3.09
N VAL A 158 15.38 -2.43 2.18
CA VAL A 158 15.49 -1.13 1.49
C VAL A 158 15.56 -1.35 -0.01
N VAL A 159 14.72 -0.63 -0.76
CA VAL A 159 14.69 -0.65 -2.22
C VAL A 159 15.06 0.73 -2.76
N ASN A 160 16.22 0.81 -3.40
CA ASN A 160 16.66 2.02 -4.10
C ASN A 160 16.12 2.04 -5.52
N LEU A 161 15.44 3.14 -5.90
CA LEU A 161 14.93 3.36 -7.25
C LEU A 161 15.96 4.10 -8.11
N THR A 162 16.04 3.72 -9.38
CA THR A 162 16.70 4.57 -10.39
C THR A 162 15.86 5.83 -10.62
N GLU A 163 16.45 6.86 -11.24
CA GLU A 163 15.68 8.06 -11.63
C GLU A 163 14.51 7.72 -12.56
N GLU A 164 14.73 6.79 -13.50
CA GLU A 164 13.66 6.30 -14.37
C GLU A 164 12.52 5.66 -13.58
N GLN A 165 12.83 4.81 -12.59
CA GLN A 165 11.82 4.16 -11.75
C GLN A 165 11.07 5.17 -10.87
N LEU A 166 11.77 6.15 -10.31
CA LEU A 166 11.14 7.23 -9.56
C LEU A 166 10.22 8.08 -10.44
N ASN A 167 10.67 8.43 -11.65
CA ASN A 167 9.88 9.20 -12.62
C ASN A 167 8.63 8.43 -13.07
N LEU A 168 8.74 7.11 -13.29
CA LEU A 168 7.58 6.27 -13.58
C LEU A 168 6.61 6.21 -12.40
N LYS A 169 7.12 6.04 -11.18
CA LYS A 169 6.31 6.05 -9.95
C LYS A 169 5.53 7.37 -9.82
N LYS A 170 6.22 8.51 -9.99
CA LYS A 170 5.60 9.84 -9.96
C LYS A 170 4.60 10.05 -11.10
N MET A 171 4.91 9.59 -12.32
CA MET A 171 4.00 9.65 -13.46
C MET A 171 2.68 8.91 -13.20
N ILE A 172 2.72 7.76 -12.52
CA ILE A 172 1.50 7.03 -12.14
C ILE A 172 0.64 7.87 -11.20
N VAL A 173 1.23 8.45 -10.15
CA VAL A 173 0.53 9.33 -9.20
C VAL A 173 0.01 10.60 -9.89
N ARG A 174 0.82 11.23 -10.72
CA ARG A 174 0.51 12.47 -11.40
C ARG A 174 -0.57 12.32 -12.46
N ASP A 175 -0.38 11.35 -13.36
CA ASP A 175 -1.09 11.30 -14.64
C ASP A 175 -2.16 10.21 -14.67
N ILE A 176 -2.05 9.17 -13.84
CA ILE A 176 -3.06 8.11 -13.73
C ILE A 176 -4.00 8.37 -12.56
N TYR A 177 -3.47 8.64 -11.37
CA TYR A 177 -4.27 9.04 -10.21
C TYR A 177 -4.74 10.51 -10.29
N GLY A 178 -4.07 11.34 -11.10
CA GLY A 178 -4.51 12.72 -11.33
C GLY A 178 -4.16 13.67 -10.21
N TYR A 179 -3.02 13.48 -9.54
CA TYR A 179 -2.48 14.39 -8.53
C TYR A 179 -1.30 15.21 -9.09
N PRO A 180 -1.54 16.31 -9.83
CA PRO A 180 -0.51 17.02 -10.61
C PRO A 180 0.45 17.89 -9.78
N ASN A 181 0.13 18.16 -8.53
CA ASN A 181 0.86 19.13 -7.71
C ASN A 181 2.19 18.53 -7.22
N GLU A 182 3.32 18.93 -7.81
CA GLU A 182 4.67 18.46 -7.41
C GLU A 182 5.04 18.80 -5.96
N LYS A 183 4.36 19.79 -5.35
CA LYS A 183 4.48 20.13 -3.93
C LYS A 183 3.36 19.50 -3.09
N GLY A 184 2.46 18.76 -3.70
CA GLY A 184 1.34 18.09 -3.04
C GLY A 184 1.77 16.86 -2.27
N PHE A 185 0.89 16.40 -1.38
CA PHE A 185 1.15 15.25 -0.51
C PHE A 185 1.57 14.02 -1.32
N GLU A 186 0.82 13.66 -2.36
CA GLU A 186 0.98 12.40 -3.08
C GLU A 186 2.33 12.33 -3.81
N LEU A 187 2.71 13.39 -4.53
CA LEU A 187 3.99 13.44 -5.26
C LEU A 187 5.19 13.68 -4.34
N MET A 188 5.04 14.41 -3.24
CA MET A 188 6.11 14.54 -2.23
C MET A 188 6.31 13.26 -1.42
N SER A 189 5.27 12.41 -1.30
CA SER A 189 5.37 11.08 -0.67
C SER A 189 6.07 10.05 -1.56
N CYS A 190 6.17 10.31 -2.87
CA CYS A 190 6.90 9.46 -3.82
C CYS A 190 8.42 9.58 -3.63
N ASN A 191 8.94 8.83 -2.67
CA ASN A 191 10.36 8.79 -2.34
C ASN A 191 11.17 7.90 -3.30
N LYS A 192 12.45 8.26 -3.53
CA LYS A 192 13.43 7.48 -4.31
C LYS A 192 13.84 6.18 -3.61
N ILE A 193 13.66 6.13 -2.30
CA ILE A 193 13.96 4.97 -1.46
C ILE A 193 12.64 4.47 -0.89
N GLU A 194 12.40 3.18 -1.01
CA GLU A 194 11.26 2.50 -0.38
C GLU A 194 11.78 1.59 0.73
N THR A 195 11.15 1.64 1.89
CA THR A 195 11.65 1.02 3.12
C THR A 195 10.59 0.18 3.81
N PHE A 196 11.00 -0.97 4.31
CA PHE A 196 10.11 -1.95 4.91
C PHE A 196 10.75 -2.59 6.15
N ASN A 197 9.96 -2.75 7.20
CA ASN A 197 10.29 -3.65 8.30
C ASN A 197 9.80 -5.06 7.95
N VAL A 198 10.59 -6.07 8.33
CA VAL A 198 10.25 -7.47 8.08
C VAL A 198 9.79 -8.08 9.39
N ASP A 199 8.56 -8.58 9.38
CA ASP A 199 8.04 -9.22 10.58
C ASP A 199 8.69 -10.59 10.82
N LYS A 200 8.92 -10.92 12.10
CA LYS A 200 9.55 -12.16 12.56
C LYS A 200 8.52 -13.01 13.32
N PHE A 201 7.39 -13.29 12.68
CA PHE A 201 6.32 -14.15 13.21
C PHE A 201 6.77 -15.60 13.43
#